data_AF-A0A2U2PFW1-F1
#
_entry.id   AF-A0A2U2PFW1-F1
#
_cell.length_a   1.000
_cell.length_b   1.000
_cell.length_c   1.000
_cell.angle_alpha   90.00
_cell.angle_beta   90.00
_cell.angle_gamma   90.00
#
_symmetry.space_group_name_H-M   'P 1'
#
loop_
_entity.id
_entity.type
_entity.pdbx_description
1 polymer ?
#
loop_
_entity_poly.entity_id
_entity_poly.type
_entity_poly.pdbx_seq_one_letter_code
_entity_poly.pdbx_strand_id
1 'polypeptide(L)'
;MARAWYSYLGGNPEVPGSYRYVAFRPNCRTGFNLCAIYAIYGGTRPASISDNLKDYIAAGLSSGVPEPSTPAGTTSYVYMKP
;
A
#
# COMPACT_ATOMS: atom_id res chain seq x y z
N MET A 1 10.30 -1.40 14.21
CA MET A 1 9.25 -0.37 14.08
C MET A 1 7.96 -1.04 13.68
N ALA A 2 6.84 -0.69 14.33
CA ALA A 2 5.53 -1.26 13.99
C ALA A 2 5.08 -0.80 12.59
N ARG A 3 4.44 -1.69 11.85
CA ARG A 3 3.83 -1.41 10.54
C ARG A 3 2.32 -1.61 10.64
N ALA A 4 1.58 -0.88 9.83
CA ALA A 4 0.13 -0.93 9.82
C ALA A 4 -0.41 -0.78 8.40
N TRP A 5 -1.65 -1.24 8.20
CA TRP A 5 -2.36 -1.03 6.96
C TRP A 5 -2.95 0.38 6.92
N TYR A 6 -2.86 1.00 5.76
CA TYR A 6 -3.48 2.28 5.47
C TYR A 6 -4.25 2.20 4.15
N SER A 7 -5.52 2.58 4.18
CA SER A 7 -6.34 2.69 2.98
C SER A 7 -6.01 3.96 2.23
N TYR A 8 -5.92 3.85 0.91
CA TYR A 8 -5.73 4.98 0.02
C TYR A 8 -7.06 5.71 -0.22
N LEU A 9 -7.05 7.03 0.02
CA LEU A 9 -8.22 7.89 -0.09
C LEU A 9 -8.32 8.63 -1.44
N GLY A 10 -7.26 8.60 -2.26
CA GLY A 10 -7.14 9.41 -3.47
C GLY A 10 -6.04 10.47 -3.37
N GLY A 11 -5.64 11.06 -4.49
CA GLY A 11 -4.58 12.08 -4.57
C GLY A 11 -3.20 11.50 -4.94
N ASN A 12 -2.11 12.09 -4.48
CA ASN A 12 -0.78 11.58 -4.80
C ASN A 12 -0.45 10.35 -3.90
N PRO A 13 -0.25 9.15 -4.47
CA PRO A 13 -0.01 7.93 -3.69
C PRO A 13 1.38 7.90 -3.01
N GLU A 14 2.28 8.82 -3.30
CA GLU A 14 3.59 8.88 -2.64
C GLU A 14 3.58 9.72 -1.36
N VAL A 15 2.45 10.37 -1.06
CA VAL A 15 2.32 11.30 0.05
C VAL A 15 1.53 10.66 1.19
N PRO A 16 2.04 10.68 2.44
CA PRO A 16 1.32 10.14 3.60
C PRO A 16 -0.09 10.70 3.81
N GLY A 17 -0.34 11.93 3.37
CA GLY A 17 -1.63 12.60 3.47
C GLY A 17 -2.77 11.93 2.71
N SER A 18 -2.45 11.11 1.70
CA SER A 18 -3.40 10.41 0.85
C SER A 18 -3.92 9.10 1.45
N TYR A 19 -3.53 8.80 2.70
CA TYR A 19 -3.76 7.53 3.35
C TYR A 19 -4.40 7.68 4.71
N ARG A 20 -5.14 6.65 5.13
CA ARG A 20 -5.75 6.59 6.46
C ARG A 20 -5.64 5.22 7.09
N TYR A 21 -5.29 5.21 8.37
CA TYR A 21 -5.09 3.98 9.15
C TYR A 21 -6.31 3.07 9.12
N VAL A 22 -6.05 1.77 9.00
CA VAL A 22 -7.03 0.70 9.12
C VAL A 22 -6.52 -0.37 10.08
N ALA A 23 -7.38 -0.78 11.01
CA ALA A 23 -7.02 -1.76 12.03
C ALA A 23 -6.97 -3.22 11.51
N PHE A 24 -7.55 -3.47 10.34
CA PHE A 24 -7.63 -4.80 9.72
C PHE A 24 -6.86 -4.85 8.41
N ARG A 25 -6.51 -6.07 7.98
CA ARG A 25 -5.88 -6.33 6.68
C ARG A 25 -6.93 -6.17 5.56
N PRO A 26 -6.73 -5.29 4.57
CA PRO A 26 -7.68 -5.10 3.49
C PRO A 26 -7.81 -6.34 2.59
N ASN A 27 -8.99 -6.54 2.00
CA ASN A 27 -9.30 -7.70 1.15
C ASN A 27 -9.14 -7.42 -0.35
N CYS A 28 -9.10 -6.15 -0.73
CA CYS A 28 -8.77 -5.72 -2.09
C CYS A 28 -7.31 -6.08 -2.40
N ARG A 29 -7.08 -6.99 -3.34
CA ARG A 29 -5.72 -7.41 -3.69
C ARG A 29 -5.34 -7.10 -5.13
N THR A 30 -6.29 -7.15 -6.06
CA THR A 30 -6.05 -7.05 -7.51
C THR A 30 -6.92 -5.98 -8.16
N GLY A 31 -6.39 -5.33 -9.20
CA GLY A 31 -7.02 -4.30 -10.01
C GLY A 31 -6.06 -3.14 -10.32
N PHE A 32 -6.49 -2.15 -11.10
CA PHE A 32 -5.60 -1.08 -11.60
C PHE A 32 -5.62 0.20 -10.76
N ASN A 33 -6.32 0.17 -9.62
CA ASN A 33 -6.38 1.28 -8.68
C ASN A 33 -5.72 0.91 -7.36
N LEU A 34 -5.04 1.86 -6.72
CA LEU A 34 -4.45 1.64 -5.41
C LEU A 34 -5.56 1.44 -4.36
N CYS A 35 -5.45 0.41 -3.53
CA CYS A 35 -6.40 0.18 -2.44
C CYS A 35 -5.81 0.53 -1.07
N ALA A 36 -4.66 -0.06 -0.76
CA ALA A 36 -4.05 0.10 0.55
C ALA A 36 -2.56 -0.20 0.52
N ILE A 37 -1.83 0.34 1.48
CA ILE A 37 -0.40 0.12 1.67
C ILE A 37 -0.10 -0.32 3.09
N TYR A 38 0.96 -1.08 3.26
CA TYR A 38 1.49 -1.51 4.54
C TYR A 38 2.77 -0.73 4.84
N ALA A 39 2.62 0.32 5.64
CA ALA A 39 3.65 1.33 5.88
C ALA A 39 3.99 1.45 7.37
N ILE A 40 4.99 2.29 7.69
CA ILE A 40 5.41 2.53 9.07
C ILE A 40 4.27 3.19 9.85
N TYR A 41 4.02 2.69 11.06
CA TYR A 41 2.97 3.22 11.91
C TYR A 41 3.27 4.67 12.34
N GLY A 42 2.37 5.60 12.04
CA GLY A 42 2.45 7.02 12.41
C GLY A 42 1.17 7.55 13.06
N GLY A 43 0.27 6.66 13.50
CA GLY A 43 -1.05 7.03 14.01
C GLY A 43 -2.09 7.02 12.88
N THR A 44 -2.79 8.13 12.67
CA THR A 44 -3.85 8.23 11.66
C THR A 44 -3.34 8.13 10.22
N ARG A 45 -2.09 8.54 9.99
CA ARG A 45 -1.39 8.54 8.71
C ARG A 45 -0.06 7.80 8.85
N PRO A 46 0.48 7.25 7.76
CA PRO A 46 1.81 6.65 7.82
C PRO A 46 2.85 7.71 8.19
N ALA A 47 3.83 7.32 9.01
CA ALA A 47 4.90 8.25 9.40
C ALA A 47 5.74 8.68 8.19
N SER A 48 6.01 7.74 7.29
CA SER A 48 6.71 7.96 6.03
C SER A 48 6.36 6.86 5.03
N ILE A 49 6.53 7.19 3.75
CA ILE A 49 6.46 6.24 2.63
C ILE A 49 7.88 6.10 2.10
N SER A 50 8.50 4.94 2.35
CA SER A 50 9.84 4.63 1.89
C SER A 50 9.89 4.51 0.37
N ASP A 51 11.04 4.78 -0.26
CA ASP A 51 11.19 4.71 -1.71
C ASP A 51 10.86 3.31 -2.27
N ASN A 52 11.28 2.23 -1.59
CA ASN A 52 10.88 0.86 -1.96
C ASN A 52 9.35 0.67 -2.02
N LEU A 53 8.60 1.36 -1.15
CA LEU A 53 7.13 1.27 -1.15
C LEU A 53 6.55 2.06 -2.32
N LYS A 54 7.18 3.17 -2.72
CA LYS A 54 6.82 3.91 -3.94
C LYS A 54 7.06 3.07 -5.18
N ASP A 55 8.18 2.35 -5.25
CA ASP A 55 8.47 1.42 -6.35
C ASP A 55 7.41 0.31 -6.43
N TYR A 56 7.00 -0.25 -5.30
CA TYR A 56 5.91 -1.24 -5.25
C TYR A 56 4.55 -0.64 -5.65
N ILE A 57 4.27 0.62 -5.31
CA ILE A 57 3.07 1.32 -5.75
C ILE A 57 3.09 1.48 -7.28
N ALA A 58 4.20 1.93 -7.85
CA ALA A 58 4.35 2.12 -9.29
C ALA A 58 4.23 0.79 -10.05
N ALA A 59 4.88 -0.26 -9.55
CA ALA A 59 4.78 -1.61 -10.10
C ALA A 59 3.34 -2.13 -10.03
N GLY A 60 2.68 -2.02 -8.87
CA GLY A 60 1.29 -2.46 -8.68
C GLY A 60 0.30 -1.72 -9.58
N LEU A 61 0.44 -0.40 -9.73
CA LEU A 61 -0.39 0.40 -10.66
C LEU A 61 -0.20 -0.02 -12.13
N SER A 62 0.99 -0.51 -12.48
CA SER A 62 1.30 -0.97 -13.84
C SER A 62 0.84 -2.40 -14.10
N SER A 63 0.97 -3.28 -13.09
CA SER A 63 0.72 -4.72 -13.21
C SER A 63 -0.70 -5.12 -12.81
N GLY A 64 -1.36 -4.30 -12.01
CA GLY A 64 -2.67 -4.56 -11.42
C GLY A 64 -2.68 -5.64 -10.33
N VAL A 65 -1.50 -6.05 -9.84
CA VAL A 65 -1.33 -7.10 -8.84
C VAL A 65 -0.71 -6.55 -7.55
N PRO A 66 -0.88 -7.24 -6.40
CA PRO A 66 -0.32 -6.77 -5.14
C PRO A 66 1.21 -6.96 -5.12
N GLU A 67 1.95 -5.95 -4.67
CA GLU A 67 3.42 -5.94 -4.70
C GLU A 67 4.05 -5.93 -3.29
N PRO A 68 5.20 -6.58 -3.08
CA PRO A 68 5.86 -7.51 -3.99
C PRO A 68 5.06 -8.82 -4.14
N SER A 69 5.05 -9.35 -5.36
CA SER A 69 4.47 -10.66 -5.70
C SER A 69 5.52 -11.76 -5.88
N THR A 70 6.79 -11.38 -6.07
CA THR A 70 7.92 -12.28 -6.31
C THR A 70 8.97 -12.18 -5.20
N PRO A 71 9.47 -13.30 -4.67
CA PRO A 71 9.06 -14.69 -4.93
C PRO A 71 7.67 -15.02 -4.37
N ALA A 72 7.04 -16.08 -4.88
CA ALA A 72 5.71 -16.50 -4.45
C ALA A 72 5.67 -16.75 -2.93
N GLY A 73 4.65 -16.21 -2.26
CA GLY A 73 4.52 -16.28 -0.79
C GLY A 73 5.13 -15.11 -0.03
N THR A 74 5.75 -14.14 -0.73
CA THR A 74 6.22 -12.90 -0.09
C THR A 74 5.06 -12.08 0.45
N THR A 75 5.26 -11.45 1.61
CA THR A 75 4.29 -10.51 2.17
C THR A 75 4.20 -9.27 1.26
N SER A 76 3.09 -9.15 0.53
CA SER A 76 2.83 -7.94 -0.26
C SER A 76 2.56 -6.75 0.66
N TYR A 77 3.16 -5.62 0.32
CA TYR A 77 3.03 -4.35 1.02
C TYR A 77 2.00 -3.44 0.35
N VAL A 78 1.69 -3.65 -0.92
CA VAL A 78 0.78 -2.83 -1.70
C VAL A 78 -0.34 -3.69 -2.21
N TYR A 79 -1.58 -3.22 -2.00
CA TYR A 79 -2.81 -3.88 -2.36
C TYR A 79 -3.59 -3.03 -3.34
N MET A 80 -4.10 -3.69 -4.38
CA MET A 80 -4.82 -3.06 -5.47
C MET A 80 -6.33 -3.35 -5.41
N LYS A 81 -7.14 -2.53 -6.08
CA LYS A 81 -8.59 -2.70 -6.23
C LYS A 81 -9.02 -2.46 -7.68
N PRO A 82 -10.17 -3.03 -8.10
CA PRO A 82 -10.78 -2.73 -9.38
C PRO A 82 -11.02 -1.23 -9.56
#